data_AF-A0A8D0HL54-F1
#
_entry.id   AF-A0A8D0HL54-F1
#
_cell.length_a   1.000
_cell.length_b   1.000
_cell.length_c   1.000
_cell.angle_alpha   90.00
_cell.angle_beta   90.00
_cell.angle_gamma   90.00
#
_symmetry.space_group_name_H-M   'P 1'
#
loop_
_entity.id
_entity.type
_entity.pdbx_description
1 polymer ?
#
loop_
_entity_poly.entity_id
_entity_poly.type
_entity_poly.pdbx_seq_one_letter_code
_entity_poly.pdbx_strand_id
1 'polypeptide(L)'
;MASLATKDSYLQSLAKKICVREIQEPRKRKLGSALFCSYTWDFSDRGSVISRNWGFPIFVSSPCISFHTDSKTEASSFSAVNLLRQRLHEKIQEASGQGSAKELSPAVLEKRRRRKYEKERKKRRRKEMRMKEKMEKGAQEEAAAEKKEESKAEILFNRVEIDEELVSKAQKRKEKQKGVKGNLTPLTGKNYKQLLGRLEARKSKLEELKDKDEKKAQALETKMKWTNVLYKAEGIKIRDNEDRLKAALKRKEKLKAQRQKQWEKRTEHVVEKMQQRQDKRRKNIQRKKIAKVERKKKKARKKGRILPEDLEKAGLK
;
A
#
# COMPACT_ATOMS: atom_id res chain seq x y z
N MET A 1 -19.60 -54.34 16.50
CA MET A 1 -19.00 -53.25 17.31
C MET A 1 -17.59 -52.99 16.78
N ALA A 2 -17.37 -51.96 15.95
CA ALA A 2 -16.03 -51.66 15.44
C ALA A 2 -15.10 -51.25 16.60
N SER A 3 -13.97 -51.94 16.75
CA SER A 3 -13.05 -51.78 17.87
C SER A 3 -12.46 -50.37 17.90
N LEU A 4 -12.16 -49.87 19.11
CA LEU A 4 -11.64 -48.51 19.30
C LEU A 4 -10.36 -48.28 18.48
N ALA A 5 -9.54 -49.32 18.30
CA ALA A 5 -8.34 -49.29 17.48
C ALA A 5 -8.61 -48.94 16.00
N THR A 6 -9.71 -49.43 15.40
CA THR A 6 -10.03 -49.11 14.00
C THR A 6 -10.47 -47.65 13.86
N LYS A 7 -11.21 -47.11 14.84
CA LYS A 7 -11.61 -45.69 14.87
C LYS A 7 -10.39 -44.78 15.04
N ASP A 8 -9.43 -45.18 15.86
CA ASP A 8 -8.22 -44.41 16.10
C ASP A 8 -7.30 -44.38 14.88
N SER A 9 -7.16 -45.53 14.18
CA SER A 9 -6.45 -45.58 12.90
C SER A 9 -7.09 -44.66 11.83
N TYR A 10 -8.43 -44.60 11.82
CA TYR A 10 -9.18 -43.74 10.91
C TYR A 10 -8.93 -42.26 11.22
N LEU A 11 -9.02 -41.86 12.49
CA LEU A 11 -8.75 -40.49 12.92
C LEU A 11 -7.30 -40.06 12.65
N GLN A 12 -6.33 -40.94 12.86
CA GLN A 12 -4.92 -40.68 12.54
C GLN A 12 -4.71 -40.53 11.03
N SER A 13 -5.40 -41.34 10.20
CA SER A 13 -5.34 -41.21 8.74
C SER A 13 -5.97 -39.89 8.26
N LEU A 14 -7.04 -39.45 8.93
CA LEU A 14 -7.74 -38.20 8.63
C LEU A 14 -6.90 -36.99 9.03
N ALA A 15 -6.29 -37.03 10.22
CA ALA A 15 -5.37 -36.01 10.70
C ALA A 15 -4.15 -35.86 9.76
N LYS A 16 -3.55 -36.98 9.30
CA LYS A 16 -2.48 -36.95 8.30
C LYS A 16 -2.93 -36.32 6.98
N LYS A 17 -4.14 -36.61 6.49
CA LYS A 17 -4.67 -35.99 5.26
C LYS A 17 -4.96 -34.49 5.40
N ILE A 18 -5.39 -34.04 6.58
CA ILE A 18 -5.69 -32.62 6.86
C ILE A 18 -4.39 -31.85 7.03
N CYS A 19 -3.45 -32.34 7.85
CA CYS A 19 -2.16 -31.69 8.07
C CYS A 19 -1.28 -31.62 6.81
N VAL A 20 -1.36 -32.61 5.91
CA VAL A 20 -0.64 -32.59 4.61
C VAL A 20 -1.22 -31.56 3.63
N ARG A 21 -2.50 -31.17 3.76
CA ARG A 21 -3.13 -30.15 2.90
C ARG A 21 -2.76 -28.72 3.29
N GLU A 22 -2.35 -28.47 4.53
CA GLU A 22 -2.09 -27.12 5.04
C GLU A 22 -0.63 -26.65 4.90
N ILE A 23 0.30 -27.56 4.54
CA ILE A 23 1.74 -27.27 4.39
C ILE A 23 2.26 -27.69 3.00
N GLN A 24 1.52 -27.37 1.93
CA GLN A 24 2.19 -27.17 0.64
C GLN A 24 2.65 -25.72 0.56
N GLU A 25 3.91 -25.50 0.94
CA GLU A 25 4.62 -24.26 0.59
C GLU A 25 4.46 -23.99 -0.92
N PRO A 26 4.22 -22.73 -1.33
CA PRO A 26 4.15 -22.40 -2.74
C PRO A 26 5.49 -22.76 -3.40
N ARG A 27 5.49 -23.77 -4.27
CA ARG A 27 6.66 -24.20 -5.06
C ARG A 27 7.38 -22.96 -5.59
N LYS A 28 8.59 -22.71 -5.06
CA LYS A 28 9.48 -21.63 -5.48
C LYS A 28 9.64 -21.71 -6.99
N ARG A 29 9.07 -20.75 -7.71
CA ARG A 29 9.32 -20.59 -9.15
C ARG A 29 10.81 -20.30 -9.31
N LYS A 30 11.52 -21.12 -10.09
CA LYS A 30 12.86 -20.79 -10.56
C LYS A 30 12.77 -19.44 -11.28
N LEU A 31 13.42 -18.42 -10.72
CA LEU A 31 13.63 -17.15 -11.39
C LEU A 31 14.57 -17.43 -12.58
N GLY A 32 13.97 -17.61 -13.76
CA GLY A 32 14.72 -17.51 -15.01
C GLY A 32 15.35 -16.13 -15.09
N SER A 33 16.65 -16.10 -15.38
CA SER A 33 17.43 -14.90 -15.64
C SER A 33 16.84 -14.12 -16.82
N ALA A 34 15.95 -13.18 -16.53
CA ALA A 34 15.55 -12.16 -17.48
C ALA A 34 16.52 -10.98 -17.34
N LEU A 35 17.31 -10.77 -18.39
CA LEU A 35 18.09 -9.56 -18.63
C LEU A 35 17.21 -8.33 -18.41
N PHE A 36 17.47 -7.63 -17.32
CA PHE A 36 16.85 -6.35 -17.01
C PHE A 36 17.53 -5.30 -17.89
N CYS A 37 16.95 -5.06 -19.07
CA CYS A 37 17.34 -3.96 -19.94
C CYS A 37 16.87 -2.65 -19.28
N SER A 38 17.85 -1.89 -18.81
CA SER A 38 17.68 -0.57 -18.22
C SER A 38 17.31 0.45 -19.30
N TYR A 39 16.05 0.88 -19.33
CA TYR A 39 15.69 2.18 -19.89
C TYR A 39 15.46 3.14 -18.73
N THR A 40 16.45 3.99 -18.50
CA THR A 40 16.39 5.17 -17.65
C THR A 40 15.50 6.20 -18.33
N TRP A 41 14.40 6.59 -17.66
CA TRP A 41 13.71 7.83 -17.97
C TRP A 41 14.25 8.88 -17.00
N ASP A 42 15.06 9.78 -17.53
CA ASP A 42 15.47 11.02 -16.87
C ASP A 42 14.30 12.00 -16.91
N PHE A 43 13.93 12.52 -15.75
CA PHE A 43 12.95 13.58 -15.61
C PHE A 43 13.58 14.65 -14.70
N SER A 44 14.00 15.76 -15.31
CA SER A 44 14.43 16.97 -14.61
C SER A 44 14.10 18.22 -15.45
N ASP A 45 12.92 18.75 -15.18
CA ASP A 45 12.63 20.10 -14.67
C ASP A 45 13.18 21.40 -15.33
N ARG A 46 12.32 22.45 -15.29
CA ARG A 46 12.39 23.86 -15.77
C ARG A 46 11.79 24.12 -17.16
N GLY A 47 10.97 25.13 -17.43
CA GLY A 47 10.40 26.22 -16.63
C GLY A 47 9.70 27.20 -17.59
N SER A 48 8.48 27.62 -17.21
CA SER A 48 7.70 28.84 -17.48
C SER A 48 8.01 29.85 -18.62
N VAL A 49 6.88 30.39 -19.16
CA VAL A 49 6.56 31.74 -19.74
C VAL A 49 6.64 32.00 -21.28
N ILE A 50 5.59 32.71 -21.78
CA ILE A 50 5.41 33.54 -23.01
C ILE A 50 4.91 32.77 -24.25
N SER A 51 3.62 32.83 -24.66
CA SER A 51 2.81 33.91 -25.27
C SER A 51 3.00 34.09 -26.79
N ARG A 52 1.87 34.43 -27.46
CA ARG A 52 1.61 34.76 -28.89
C ARG A 52 1.19 33.55 -29.73
N ASN A 53 -0.11 33.42 -30.10
CA ASN A 53 -0.81 34.08 -31.22
C ASN A 53 0.04 33.90 -32.51
N TRP A 54 -0.43 33.28 -33.61
CA TRP A 54 -1.38 33.76 -34.64
C TRP A 54 -2.11 32.51 -35.20
N GLY A 55 -3.33 32.49 -35.78
CA GLY A 55 -4.02 33.47 -36.60
C GLY A 55 -4.23 32.90 -38.02
N PHE A 56 -5.42 32.30 -38.26
CA PHE A 56 -6.11 32.08 -39.56
C PHE A 56 -5.60 31.02 -40.56
N PRO A 57 -6.41 30.54 -41.54
CA PRO A 57 -7.89 30.48 -41.62
C PRO A 57 -8.48 29.11 -42.03
N ILE A 58 -9.79 29.03 -41.82
CA ILE A 58 -10.75 28.09 -42.41
C ILE A 58 -10.98 28.46 -43.88
N PHE A 59 -10.94 27.49 -44.80
CA PHE A 59 -11.67 27.59 -46.06
C PHE A 59 -12.32 26.26 -46.43
N VAL A 60 -13.58 26.37 -46.81
CA VAL A 60 -14.58 25.35 -47.09
C VAL A 60 -14.37 24.79 -48.50
N SER A 61 -14.45 23.47 -48.67
CA SER A 61 -15.27 22.85 -49.72
C SER A 61 -15.30 21.33 -49.58
N SER A 62 -16.50 20.78 -49.45
CA SER A 62 -16.84 19.38 -49.76
C SER A 62 -17.57 19.41 -51.12
N PRO A 63 -17.60 18.33 -51.93
CA PRO A 63 -18.48 17.22 -51.56
C PRO A 63 -18.15 15.81 -52.13
N CYS A 64 -18.75 14.82 -51.45
CA CYS A 64 -19.21 13.51 -51.92
C CYS A 64 -18.19 12.43 -52.37
N ILE A 65 -18.31 11.24 -51.77
CA ILE A 65 -18.70 9.98 -52.45
C ILE A 65 -18.86 8.85 -51.40
N SER A 66 -20.12 8.43 -51.25
CA SER A 66 -20.65 7.06 -51.17
C SER A 66 -20.02 6.00 -50.24
N PHE A 67 -20.80 5.59 -49.24
CA PHE A 67 -20.81 4.23 -48.70
C PHE A 67 -21.10 3.20 -49.80
N HIS A 68 -20.42 2.05 -49.81
CA HIS A 68 -20.95 0.75 -50.25
C HIS A 68 -20.28 -0.42 -49.49
N THR A 69 -21.14 -1.16 -48.77
CA THR A 69 -21.23 -2.61 -48.52
C THR A 69 -20.01 -3.49 -48.29
N ASP A 70 -20.11 -4.27 -47.22
CA ASP A 70 -19.49 -5.57 -47.01
C ASP A 70 -19.51 -6.48 -48.25
N SER A 71 -18.38 -7.12 -48.55
CA SER A 71 -18.38 -8.45 -49.17
C SER A 71 -17.22 -9.29 -48.63
N LYS A 72 -17.58 -10.54 -48.37
CA LYS A 72 -16.77 -11.61 -47.80
C LYS A 72 -16.07 -12.33 -48.95
N THR A 73 -14.79 -12.65 -48.70
CA THR A 73 -14.07 -13.86 -49.11
C THR A 73 -13.59 -14.08 -50.55
N GLU A 74 -12.26 -14.28 -50.60
CA GLU A 74 -11.51 -15.30 -51.36
C GLU A 74 -10.91 -14.91 -52.74
N ALA A 75 -9.68 -15.41 -52.93
CA ALA A 75 -8.81 -15.33 -54.12
C ALA A 75 -8.12 -13.98 -54.44
N SER A 76 -6.99 -13.72 -53.78
CA SER A 76 -5.85 -13.07 -54.47
C SER A 76 -4.54 -13.77 -54.11
N SER A 77 -4.35 -14.89 -54.80
CA SER A 77 -3.11 -15.62 -54.95
C SER A 77 -2.03 -14.73 -55.59
N PHE A 78 -0.85 -14.68 -54.97
CA PHE A 78 0.43 -14.24 -55.56
C PHE A 78 0.56 -12.77 -56.01
N SER A 79 0.20 -11.80 -55.17
CA SER A 79 0.82 -10.47 -55.27
C SER A 79 2.25 -10.50 -54.72
N ALA A 80 3.22 -9.93 -55.44
CA ALA A 80 4.61 -9.77 -54.99
C ALA A 80 4.72 -9.13 -53.60
N VAL A 81 3.75 -8.25 -53.27
CA VAL A 81 3.64 -7.62 -51.96
C VAL A 81 3.25 -8.63 -50.87
N ASN A 82 2.38 -9.59 -51.16
CA ASN A 82 2.02 -10.64 -50.21
C ASN A 82 3.18 -11.61 -49.97
N LEU A 83 3.94 -11.93 -51.01
CA LEU A 83 5.17 -12.72 -50.91
C LEU A 83 6.25 -11.98 -50.09
N LEU A 84 6.37 -10.66 -50.27
CA LEU A 84 7.28 -9.83 -49.47
C LEU A 84 6.82 -9.74 -48.01
N ARG A 85 5.51 -9.61 -47.76
CA ARG A 85 4.92 -9.65 -46.42
C ARG A 85 5.15 -10.99 -45.75
N GLN A 86 5.02 -12.10 -46.49
CA GLN A 86 5.30 -13.45 -46.00
C GLN A 86 6.78 -13.61 -45.64
N ARG A 87 7.69 -13.26 -46.55
CA ARG A 87 9.15 -13.28 -46.29
C ARG A 87 9.55 -12.37 -45.14
N LEU A 88 8.91 -11.20 -45.00
CA LEU A 88 9.14 -10.29 -43.87
C LEU A 88 8.66 -10.93 -42.56
N HIS A 89 7.49 -11.57 -42.54
CA HIS A 89 6.97 -12.26 -41.36
C HIS A 89 7.86 -13.44 -40.97
N GLU A 90 8.35 -14.23 -41.93
CA GLU A 90 9.34 -15.29 -41.69
C GLU A 90 10.64 -14.72 -41.10
N LYS A 91 11.20 -13.66 -41.70
CA LYS A 91 12.42 -13.03 -41.18
C LYS A 91 12.25 -12.44 -39.78
N ILE A 92 11.08 -11.87 -39.48
CA ILE A 92 10.76 -11.35 -38.14
C ILE A 92 10.62 -12.50 -37.14
N GLN A 93 9.99 -13.62 -37.54
CA GLN A 93 9.89 -14.81 -36.67
C GLN A 93 11.26 -15.40 -36.37
N GLU A 94 12.11 -15.56 -37.38
CA GLU A 94 13.49 -16.05 -37.23
C GLU A 94 14.33 -15.11 -36.35
N ALA A 95 14.27 -13.80 -36.58
CA ALA A 95 14.99 -12.80 -35.79
C ALA A 95 14.45 -12.66 -34.35
N SER A 96 13.19 -13.03 -34.10
CA SER A 96 12.59 -12.99 -32.76
C SER A 96 13.14 -14.06 -31.81
N GLY A 97 13.99 -14.98 -32.31
CA GLY A 97 14.63 -16.02 -31.49
C GLY A 97 13.66 -17.04 -30.90
N GLN A 98 12.41 -17.03 -31.37
CA GLN A 98 11.36 -17.97 -30.99
C GLN A 98 10.90 -18.70 -32.25
N GLY A 99 11.55 -19.83 -32.56
CA GLY A 99 11.03 -20.80 -33.53
C GLY A 99 9.58 -21.16 -33.19
N SER A 100 8.81 -21.48 -34.23
CA SER A 100 7.37 -21.80 -34.31
C SER A 100 6.90 -22.96 -33.41
N ALA A 101 7.12 -22.86 -32.09
CA ALA A 101 6.69 -23.82 -31.09
C ALA A 101 6.40 -23.13 -29.75
N LYS A 102 5.61 -22.05 -29.78
CA LYS A 102 4.65 -21.75 -28.72
C LYS A 102 3.63 -20.78 -29.29
N GLU A 103 2.61 -21.31 -29.95
CA GLU A 103 1.27 -20.92 -29.51
C GLU A 103 1.35 -20.96 -27.99
N LEU A 104 1.35 -19.79 -27.34
CA LEU A 104 1.41 -19.69 -25.88
C LEU A 104 0.53 -20.81 -25.35
N SER A 105 1.12 -21.79 -24.64
CA SER A 105 0.40 -23.00 -24.18
C SER A 105 -1.02 -22.59 -23.76
N PRO A 106 -2.09 -23.33 -24.11
CA PRO A 106 -3.47 -22.87 -23.93
C PRO A 106 -3.71 -22.28 -22.52
N ALA A 107 -3.04 -22.81 -21.50
CA ALA A 107 -3.01 -22.29 -20.14
C ALA A 107 -2.45 -20.84 -19.98
N VAL A 108 -1.46 -20.45 -20.77
CA VAL A 108 -0.89 -19.09 -20.81
C VAL A 108 -1.79 -18.13 -21.59
N LEU A 109 -2.43 -18.57 -22.69
CA LEU A 109 -3.45 -17.76 -23.38
C LEU A 109 -4.67 -17.53 -22.47
N GLU A 110 -5.12 -18.55 -21.75
CA GLU A 110 -6.22 -18.45 -20.80
C GLU A 110 -5.86 -17.50 -19.65
N LYS A 111 -4.63 -17.57 -19.11
CA LYS A 111 -4.12 -16.59 -18.13
C LYS A 111 -4.09 -15.17 -18.68
N ARG A 112 -3.77 -14.98 -19.96
CA ARG A 112 -3.79 -13.68 -20.63
C ARG A 112 -5.22 -13.16 -20.84
N ARG A 113 -6.16 -14.03 -21.23
CA ARG A 113 -7.61 -13.73 -21.32
C ARG A 113 -8.18 -13.35 -19.95
N ARG A 114 -7.87 -14.10 -18.90
CA ARG A 114 -8.26 -13.79 -17.51
C ARG A 114 -7.71 -12.44 -17.05
N ARG A 115 -6.44 -12.12 -17.33
CA ARG A 115 -5.85 -10.80 -17.02
C ARG A 115 -6.52 -9.66 -17.77
N LYS A 116 -6.90 -9.87 -19.03
CA LYS A 116 -7.62 -8.87 -19.85
C LYS A 116 -9.01 -8.61 -19.26
N TYR A 117 -9.75 -9.66 -18.96
CA TYR A 117 -11.07 -9.59 -18.33
C TYR A 117 -11.02 -8.92 -16.94
N GLU A 118 -10.02 -9.25 -16.11
CA GLU A 118 -9.87 -8.63 -14.78
C GLU A 118 -9.52 -7.13 -14.87
N LYS A 119 -8.66 -6.74 -15.83
CA LYS A 119 -8.37 -5.33 -16.12
C LYS A 119 -9.62 -4.59 -16.56
N GLU A 120 -10.44 -5.21 -17.41
CA GLU A 120 -11.68 -4.61 -17.90
C GLU A 120 -12.70 -4.44 -16.78
N ARG A 121 -12.88 -5.47 -15.93
CA ARG A 121 -13.72 -5.40 -14.72
C ARG A 121 -13.28 -4.26 -13.78
N LYS A 122 -11.96 -4.09 -13.56
CA LYS A 122 -11.43 -2.97 -12.76
C LYS A 122 -11.67 -1.62 -13.43
N LYS A 123 -11.57 -1.54 -14.76
CA LYS A 123 -11.86 -0.31 -15.52
C LYS A 123 -13.35 0.05 -15.43
N ARG A 124 -14.26 -0.92 -15.55
CA ARG A 124 -15.72 -0.73 -15.37
C ARG A 124 -16.05 -0.23 -13.96
N ARG A 125 -15.54 -0.89 -12.91
CA ARG A 125 -15.69 -0.43 -11.52
C ARG A 125 -15.18 0.99 -11.29
N ARG A 126 -14.01 1.35 -11.85
CA ARG A 126 -13.48 2.72 -11.76
C ARG A 126 -14.36 3.75 -12.47
N LYS A 127 -14.96 3.38 -13.61
CA LYS A 127 -15.91 4.24 -14.32
C LYS A 127 -17.22 4.38 -13.54
N GLU A 128 -17.76 3.29 -13.01
CA GLU A 128 -18.95 3.30 -12.15
C GLU A 128 -18.73 4.16 -10.91
N MET A 129 -17.60 4.01 -10.21
CA MET A 129 -17.27 4.86 -9.06
C MET A 129 -17.13 6.34 -9.45
N ARG A 130 -16.50 6.64 -10.60
CA ARG A 130 -16.41 8.03 -11.09
C ARG A 130 -17.76 8.61 -11.50
N MET A 131 -18.64 7.82 -12.10
CA MET A 131 -19.99 8.24 -12.42
C MET A 131 -20.79 8.45 -11.13
N LYS A 132 -20.68 7.55 -10.16
CA LYS A 132 -21.31 7.68 -8.85
C LYS A 132 -20.81 8.91 -8.09
N GLU A 133 -19.52 9.16 -8.05
CA GLU A 133 -18.93 10.38 -7.47
C GLU A 133 -19.40 11.64 -8.20
N LYS A 134 -19.55 11.60 -9.53
CA LYS A 134 -20.09 12.73 -10.30
C LYS A 134 -21.58 12.95 -10.03
N MET A 135 -22.38 11.90 -9.89
CA MET A 135 -23.80 11.99 -9.55
C MET A 135 -23.99 12.42 -8.09
N GLU A 136 -23.14 11.98 -7.15
CA GLU A 136 -23.15 12.43 -5.76
C GLU A 136 -22.71 13.89 -5.62
N LYS A 137 -21.73 14.34 -6.41
CA LYS A 137 -21.34 15.75 -6.48
C LYS A 137 -22.39 16.61 -7.18
N GLY A 138 -23.00 16.13 -8.26
CA GLY A 138 -24.12 16.79 -8.93
C GLY A 138 -25.34 16.92 -8.04
N ALA A 139 -25.69 15.87 -7.28
CA ALA A 139 -26.76 15.92 -6.29
C ALA A 139 -26.44 16.83 -5.10
N GLN A 140 -25.16 16.97 -4.72
CA GLN A 140 -24.73 17.95 -3.72
C GLN A 140 -24.71 19.39 -4.27
N GLU A 141 -24.48 19.59 -5.57
CA GLU A 141 -24.57 20.89 -6.24
C GLU A 141 -26.03 21.29 -6.52
N GLU A 142 -26.92 20.38 -6.89
CA GLU A 142 -28.37 20.63 -7.05
C GLU A 142 -29.05 20.85 -5.69
N ALA A 143 -28.70 20.07 -4.65
CA ALA A 143 -29.19 20.32 -3.29
C ALA A 143 -28.59 21.58 -2.63
N ALA A 144 -27.48 22.11 -3.18
CA ALA A 144 -26.91 23.40 -2.79
C ALA A 144 -27.41 24.58 -3.65
N ALA A 145 -27.95 24.31 -4.85
CA ALA A 145 -28.57 25.31 -5.70
C ALA A 145 -30.00 25.63 -5.26
N GLU A 146 -30.78 24.64 -4.81
CA GLU A 146 -32.13 24.87 -4.26
C GLU A 146 -32.15 25.55 -2.88
N LYS A 147 -30.99 25.75 -2.24
CA LYS A 147 -30.85 26.52 -0.99
C LYS A 147 -30.05 27.83 -1.13
N LYS A 148 -29.81 28.30 -2.35
CA LYS A 148 -28.97 29.49 -2.62
C LYS A 148 -29.58 30.51 -3.59
N GLU A 149 -30.90 30.68 -3.61
CA GLU A 149 -31.51 31.86 -4.23
C GLU A 149 -31.93 32.96 -3.23
N GLU A 150 -31.82 32.74 -1.92
CA GLU A 150 -31.98 33.82 -0.94
C GLU A 150 -30.75 33.92 -0.04
N SER A 151 -30.17 35.13 0.05
CA SER A 151 -28.99 35.54 0.82
C SER A 151 -27.60 35.28 0.20
N LYS A 152 -27.30 35.95 -0.93
CA LYS A 152 -25.92 36.42 -1.16
C LYS A 152 -25.66 37.67 -0.33
N ALA A 153 -25.58 37.50 1.00
CA ALA A 153 -24.91 38.45 1.86
C ALA A 153 -23.41 38.13 1.82
N GLU A 154 -22.63 39.10 1.38
CA GLU A 154 -21.18 39.06 1.25
C GLU A 154 -20.57 38.87 2.66
N ILE A 155 -20.12 37.65 2.95
CA ILE A 155 -19.49 37.31 4.23
C ILE A 155 -18.12 37.99 4.29
N LEU A 156 -18.08 39.17 4.92
CA LEU A 156 -16.87 39.89 5.30
C LEU A 156 -16.12 39.13 6.40
N PHE A 157 -15.00 38.52 6.03
CA PHE A 157 -14.18 37.61 6.85
C PHE A 157 -13.48 38.25 8.08
N ASN A 158 -13.75 39.51 8.43
CA ASN A 158 -13.01 40.26 9.46
C ASN A 158 -13.91 40.96 10.51
N ARG A 159 -15.07 40.40 10.85
CA ARG A 159 -15.71 40.69 12.15
C ARG A 159 -15.81 39.42 12.97
N VAL A 160 -14.83 39.24 13.85
CA VAL A 160 -14.96 38.31 14.97
C VAL A 160 -15.81 39.04 16.01
N GLU A 161 -17.13 38.95 15.85
CA GLU A 161 -18.04 39.14 16.97
C GLU A 161 -17.82 37.95 17.89
N ILE A 162 -17.08 38.20 18.96
CA ILE A 162 -16.95 37.26 20.07
C ILE A 162 -18.29 37.34 20.78
N ASP A 163 -19.22 36.45 20.41
CA ASP A 163 -20.40 36.19 21.22
C ASP A 163 -19.95 36.05 22.68
N GLU A 164 -20.51 36.86 23.58
CA GLU A 164 -20.28 36.79 25.03
C GLU A 164 -20.78 35.46 25.65
N GLU A 165 -21.14 34.48 24.82
CA GLU A 165 -21.42 33.10 25.17
C GLU A 165 -20.20 32.16 24.98
N LEU A 166 -18.99 32.69 24.98
CA LEU A 166 -17.77 31.93 25.30
C LEU A 166 -17.74 31.57 26.80
N VAL A 167 -18.80 30.91 27.29
CA VAL A 167 -18.79 30.13 28.54
C VAL A 167 -17.45 29.45 28.60
N SER A 168 -16.64 29.85 29.59
CA SER A 168 -15.23 29.46 29.67
C SER A 168 -15.13 27.96 29.50
N LYS A 169 -14.10 27.46 28.80
CA LYS A 169 -13.88 26.01 28.64
C LYS A 169 -13.99 25.25 29.97
N ALA A 170 -13.71 25.92 31.09
CA ALA A 170 -13.93 25.43 32.45
C ALA A 170 -15.42 25.25 32.82
N GLN A 171 -16.29 26.21 32.53
CA GLN A 171 -17.73 26.13 32.78
C GLN A 171 -18.38 25.03 31.92
N LYS A 172 -18.05 24.94 30.62
CA LYS A 172 -18.52 23.84 29.74
C LYS A 172 -18.09 22.45 30.24
N ARG A 173 -16.92 22.35 30.91
CA ARG A 173 -16.47 21.10 31.54
C ARG A 173 -17.25 20.78 32.82
N LYS A 174 -17.55 21.78 33.64
CA LYS A 174 -18.36 21.63 34.86
C LYS A 174 -19.79 21.22 34.51
N GLU A 175 -20.40 21.82 33.49
CA GLU A 175 -21.73 21.44 33.00
C GLU A 175 -21.77 20.00 32.50
N LYS A 176 -20.76 19.59 31.72
CA LYS A 176 -20.61 18.19 31.30
C LYS A 176 -20.43 17.23 32.48
N GLN A 177 -19.76 17.64 33.56
CA GLN A 177 -19.67 16.83 34.77
C GLN A 177 -21.01 16.73 35.50
N LYS A 178 -21.79 17.83 35.56
CA LYS A 178 -23.12 17.84 36.17
C LYS A 178 -24.12 16.98 35.38
N GLY A 179 -23.98 16.88 34.06
CA GLY A 179 -24.81 16.02 33.21
C GLY A 179 -24.46 14.52 33.27
N VAL A 180 -23.40 14.13 33.98
CA VAL A 180 -22.98 12.72 34.12
C VAL A 180 -23.79 12.07 35.24
N LYS A 181 -24.62 11.08 34.89
CA LYS A 181 -25.56 10.41 35.80
C LYS A 181 -24.85 9.82 37.02
N GLY A 182 -25.28 10.20 38.22
CA GLY A 182 -24.71 9.69 39.47
C GLY A 182 -23.28 10.18 39.77
N ASN A 183 -22.83 11.28 39.16
CA ASN A 183 -21.56 11.98 39.44
C ASN A 183 -20.27 11.16 39.22
N LEU A 184 -20.39 9.91 38.75
CA LEU A 184 -19.24 9.03 38.52
C LEU A 184 -18.91 8.97 37.03
N THR A 185 -17.73 9.46 36.66
CA THR A 185 -17.30 9.45 35.25
C THR A 185 -17.19 8.02 34.71
N PRO A 186 -17.85 7.65 33.60
CA PRO A 186 -17.80 6.28 33.11
C PRO A 186 -16.40 5.92 32.61
N LEU A 187 -15.99 4.67 32.86
CA LEU A 187 -14.66 4.16 32.46
C LEU A 187 -14.67 3.76 30.97
N THR A 188 -14.62 4.79 30.12
CA THR A 188 -14.82 4.66 28.67
C THR A 188 -13.58 5.03 27.85
N GLY A 189 -13.55 4.58 26.59
CA GLY A 189 -12.49 4.89 25.63
C GLY A 189 -11.40 3.83 25.52
N LYS A 190 -10.33 4.19 24.79
CA LYS A 190 -9.18 3.30 24.46
C LYS A 190 -7.87 3.76 25.11
N ASN A 191 -7.92 4.71 26.03
CA ASN A 191 -6.75 5.23 26.74
C ASN A 191 -6.43 4.35 27.94
N TYR A 192 -5.91 3.16 27.67
CA TYR A 192 -5.75 2.13 28.69
C TYR A 192 -4.85 2.56 29.87
N LYS A 193 -3.86 3.44 29.66
CA LYS A 193 -3.04 4.01 30.76
C LYS A 193 -3.88 4.86 31.71
N GLN A 194 -4.68 5.77 31.16
CA GLN A 194 -5.57 6.63 31.94
C GLN A 194 -6.67 5.81 32.62
N LEU A 195 -7.19 4.76 31.96
CA LEU A 195 -8.18 3.87 32.55
C LEU A 195 -7.61 3.09 33.73
N LEU A 196 -6.35 2.62 33.62
CA LEU A 196 -5.66 1.95 34.72
C LEU A 196 -5.49 2.90 35.91
N GLY A 197 -4.96 4.10 35.69
CA GLY A 197 -4.80 5.09 36.77
C GLY A 197 -6.12 5.52 37.40
N ARG A 198 -7.21 5.58 36.62
CA ARG A 198 -8.56 5.84 37.17
C ARG A 198 -9.10 4.67 37.99
N LEU A 199 -8.76 3.42 37.66
CA LEU A 199 -9.14 2.25 38.46
C LEU A 199 -8.35 2.21 39.76
N GLU A 200 -7.03 2.40 39.68
CA GLU A 200 -6.15 2.46 40.84
C GLU A 200 -6.63 3.55 41.81
N ALA A 201 -6.94 4.75 41.32
CA ALA A 201 -7.48 5.83 42.14
C ALA A 201 -8.89 5.56 42.69
N ARG A 202 -9.68 4.66 42.10
CA ARG A 202 -10.98 4.23 42.67
C ARG A 202 -10.76 3.21 43.78
N LYS A 203 -9.84 2.27 43.57
CA LYS A 203 -9.49 1.25 44.56
C LYS A 203 -8.88 1.89 45.79
N SER A 204 -7.91 2.79 45.63
CA SER A 204 -7.29 3.51 46.75
C SER A 204 -8.32 4.28 47.57
N LYS A 205 -9.27 4.98 46.93
CA LYS A 205 -10.36 5.68 47.64
C LYS A 205 -11.29 4.74 48.40
N LEU A 206 -11.54 3.54 47.88
CA LEU A 206 -12.34 2.55 48.57
C LEU A 206 -11.58 1.95 49.76
N GLU A 207 -10.28 1.67 49.60
CA GLU A 207 -9.39 1.20 50.67
C GLU A 207 -9.28 2.24 51.78
N GLU A 208 -8.98 3.50 51.46
CA GLU A 208 -8.92 4.61 52.42
C GLU A 208 -10.24 4.82 53.19
N LEU A 209 -11.39 4.53 52.57
CA LEU A 209 -12.68 4.61 53.23
C LEU A 209 -13.03 3.35 54.01
N LYS A 210 -12.51 2.18 53.64
CA LYS A 210 -12.66 0.96 54.45
C LYS A 210 -11.91 1.10 55.76
N ASP A 211 -10.70 1.66 55.71
CA ASP A 211 -9.86 1.88 56.89
C ASP A 211 -10.48 2.89 57.86
N LYS A 212 -11.23 3.88 57.34
CA LYS A 212 -11.91 4.90 58.16
C LYS A 212 -13.31 4.48 58.58
N ASP A 213 -14.15 4.08 57.63
CA ASP A 213 -15.59 3.89 57.77
C ASP A 213 -16.14 2.83 56.78
N GLU A 214 -16.23 1.58 57.21
CA GLU A 214 -16.71 0.48 56.37
C GLU A 214 -18.10 0.72 55.76
N LYS A 215 -19.03 1.32 56.52
CA LYS A 215 -20.39 1.62 56.05
C LYS A 215 -20.40 2.62 54.88
N LYS A 216 -19.55 3.65 54.95
CA LYS A 216 -19.43 4.64 53.85
C LYS A 216 -18.77 4.01 52.63
N ALA A 217 -17.79 3.12 52.83
CA ALA A 217 -17.19 2.36 51.74
C ALA A 217 -18.22 1.48 51.02
N GLN A 218 -19.03 0.71 51.76
CA GLN A 218 -20.10 -0.11 51.18
C GLN A 218 -21.16 0.74 50.45
N ALA A 219 -21.53 1.90 50.98
CA ALA A 219 -22.43 2.84 50.31
C ALA A 219 -21.83 3.40 49.01
N LEU A 220 -20.52 3.64 48.94
CA LEU A 220 -19.87 4.03 47.69
C LEU A 220 -19.76 2.87 46.70
N GLU A 221 -19.41 1.67 47.16
CA GLU A 221 -19.36 0.48 46.30
C GLU A 221 -20.71 0.18 45.65
N THR A 222 -21.80 0.26 46.42
CA THR A 222 -23.17 0.09 45.91
C THR A 222 -23.52 1.18 44.91
N LYS A 223 -23.23 2.46 45.20
CA LYS A 223 -23.39 3.57 44.23
C LYS A 223 -22.60 3.31 42.94
N MET A 224 -21.36 2.83 43.02
CA MET A 224 -20.56 2.48 41.84
C MET A 224 -21.19 1.33 41.03
N LYS A 225 -21.67 0.29 41.70
CA LYS A 225 -22.34 -0.86 41.05
C LYS A 225 -23.61 -0.41 40.32
N TRP A 226 -24.47 0.37 40.97
CA TRP A 226 -25.73 0.85 40.37
C TRP A 226 -25.52 1.84 39.24
N THR A 227 -24.58 2.79 39.38
CA THR A 227 -24.23 3.71 38.28
C THR A 227 -23.65 2.96 37.09
N ASN A 228 -22.83 1.93 37.31
CA ASN A 228 -22.34 1.07 36.24
C ASN A 228 -23.48 0.31 35.51
N VAL A 229 -24.49 -0.18 36.23
CA VAL A 229 -25.67 -0.82 35.62
C VAL A 229 -26.45 0.19 34.78
N LEU A 230 -26.67 1.39 35.31
CA LEU A 230 -27.35 2.48 34.59
C LEU A 230 -26.62 2.81 33.28
N TYR A 231 -25.29 2.97 33.33
CA TYR A 231 -24.49 3.27 32.14
C TYR A 231 -24.47 2.13 31.12
N LYS A 232 -24.50 0.87 31.58
CA LYS A 232 -24.63 -0.28 30.67
C LYS A 232 -26.00 -0.29 29.99
N ALA A 233 -27.07 0.07 30.72
CA ALA A 233 -28.41 0.21 30.16
C ALA A 233 -28.49 1.36 29.15
N GLU A 234 -27.79 2.47 29.39
CA GLU A 234 -27.62 3.57 28.41
C GLU A 234 -26.79 3.17 27.18
N GLY A 235 -26.11 2.02 27.22
CA GLY A 235 -25.29 1.50 26.12
C GLY A 235 -23.82 1.93 26.17
N ILE A 236 -23.37 2.56 27.26
CA ILE A 236 -21.98 2.95 27.44
C ILE A 236 -21.13 1.71 27.75
N LYS A 237 -20.11 1.47 26.92
CA LYS A 237 -19.18 0.33 27.07
C LYS A 237 -18.11 0.59 28.13
N ILE A 238 -18.37 0.18 29.36
CA ILE A 238 -17.49 0.34 30.51
C ILE A 238 -16.37 -0.72 30.51
N ARG A 239 -15.12 -0.32 30.76
CA ARG A 239 -13.92 -1.19 30.74
C ARG A 239 -13.20 -1.20 32.10
N ASP A 240 -13.78 -1.87 33.09
CA ASP A 240 -13.26 -1.86 34.47
C ASP A 240 -12.25 -2.97 34.81
N ASN A 241 -11.98 -3.90 33.89
CA ASN A 241 -11.10 -5.05 34.15
C ASN A 241 -9.62 -4.70 33.96
N GLU A 242 -8.85 -4.71 35.05
CA GLU A 242 -7.42 -4.37 35.07
C GLU A 242 -6.59 -5.27 34.15
N ASP A 243 -6.77 -6.59 34.23
CA ASP A 243 -5.99 -7.54 33.43
C ASP A 243 -6.24 -7.37 31.94
N ARG A 244 -7.49 -7.10 31.55
CA ARG A 244 -7.85 -6.84 30.16
C ARG A 244 -7.26 -5.50 29.68
N LEU A 245 -7.19 -4.48 30.54
CA LEU A 245 -6.56 -3.19 30.23
C LEU A 245 -5.04 -3.34 30.08
N LYS A 246 -4.38 -4.05 31.00
CA LYS A 246 -2.94 -4.40 30.92
C LYS A 246 -2.64 -5.21 29.66
N ALA A 247 -3.46 -6.20 29.32
CA ALA A 247 -3.32 -6.97 28.09
C ALA A 247 -3.50 -6.10 26.84
N ALA A 248 -4.45 -5.15 26.86
CA ALA A 248 -4.66 -4.22 25.75
C ALA A 248 -3.49 -3.23 25.58
N LEU A 249 -2.86 -2.79 26.68
CA LEU A 249 -1.62 -2.02 26.65
C LEU A 249 -0.49 -2.81 26.00
N LYS A 250 -0.25 -4.04 26.46
CA LYS A 250 0.77 -4.93 25.89
C LYS A 250 0.56 -5.15 24.40
N ARG A 251 -0.69 -5.34 23.95
CA ARG A 251 -1.02 -5.45 22.50
C ARG A 251 -0.68 -4.18 21.73
N LYS A 252 -1.00 -3.00 22.27
CA LYS A 252 -0.65 -1.71 21.64
C LYS A 252 0.86 -1.52 21.53
N GLU A 253 1.61 -1.88 22.57
CA GLU A 253 3.06 -1.79 22.59
C GLU A 253 3.68 -2.75 21.57
N LYS A 254 3.21 -4.00 21.50
CA LYS A 254 3.63 -4.96 20.46
C LYS A 254 3.41 -4.42 19.04
N LEU A 255 2.24 -3.82 18.77
CA LEU A 255 1.94 -3.22 17.46
C LEU A 255 2.86 -2.02 17.14
N LYS A 256 3.18 -1.19 18.14
CA LYS A 256 4.13 -0.08 17.98
C LYS A 256 5.54 -0.60 17.70
N ALA A 257 6.00 -1.60 18.44
CA ALA A 257 7.31 -2.22 18.23
C ALA A 257 7.41 -2.87 16.84
N GLN A 258 6.37 -3.54 16.36
CA GLN A 258 6.34 -4.07 15.00
C GLN A 258 6.42 -2.96 13.95
N ARG A 259 5.67 -1.87 14.14
CA ARG A 259 5.74 -0.70 13.23
C ARG A 259 7.13 -0.09 13.22
N GLN A 260 7.74 0.07 14.39
CA GLN A 260 9.10 0.60 14.54
C GLN A 260 10.11 -0.27 13.79
N LYS A 261 10.11 -1.59 14.01
CA LYS A 261 10.96 -2.53 13.29
C LYS A 261 10.76 -2.48 11.78
N GLN A 262 9.53 -2.32 11.30
CA GLN A 262 9.25 -2.19 9.87
C GLN A 262 9.81 -0.89 9.29
N TRP A 263 9.80 0.19 10.06
CA TRP A 263 10.37 1.47 9.63
C TRP A 263 11.90 1.40 9.62
N GLU A 264 12.52 0.85 10.66
CA GLU A 264 13.96 0.61 10.74
C GLU A 264 14.45 -0.22 9.56
N LYS A 265 13.78 -1.33 9.24
CA LYS A 265 14.09 -2.14 8.05
C LYS A 265 14.01 -1.35 6.74
N ARG A 266 13.08 -0.41 6.63
CA ARG A 266 12.95 0.43 5.42
C ARG A 266 14.11 1.43 5.35
N THR A 267 14.49 2.04 6.47
CA THR A 267 15.62 2.99 6.51
C THR A 267 16.93 2.28 6.24
N GLU A 268 17.16 1.11 6.86
CA GLU A 268 18.31 0.24 6.63
C GLU A 268 18.42 -0.14 5.15
N HIS A 269 17.33 -0.61 4.54
CA HIS A 269 17.30 -0.98 3.13
C HIS A 269 17.64 0.19 2.18
N VAL A 270 17.21 1.41 2.52
CA VAL A 270 17.55 2.61 1.74
C VAL A 270 19.05 2.91 1.85
N VAL A 271 19.60 2.87 3.06
CA VAL A 271 21.04 3.09 3.31
C VAL A 271 21.87 2.01 2.63
N GLU A 272 21.48 0.74 2.74
CA GLU A 272 22.15 -0.39 2.11
C GLU A 272 22.19 -0.22 0.59
N LYS A 273 21.06 0.12 -0.05
CA LYS A 273 21.02 0.38 -1.50
C LYS A 273 21.92 1.56 -1.91
N MET A 274 21.98 2.60 -1.08
CA MET A 274 22.87 3.73 -1.33
C MET A 274 24.33 3.30 -1.26
N GLN A 275 24.72 2.55 -0.22
CA GLN A 275 26.08 2.00 -0.07
C GLN A 275 26.44 1.06 -1.21
N GLN A 276 25.57 0.10 -1.57
CA GLN A 276 25.79 -0.81 -2.69
C GLN A 276 26.05 -0.07 -4.01
N ARG A 277 25.35 1.05 -4.26
CA ARG A 277 25.60 1.90 -5.44
C ARG A 277 26.97 2.57 -5.39
N GLN A 278 27.34 3.11 -4.23
CA GLN A 278 28.66 3.73 -4.03
C GLN A 278 29.79 2.70 -4.16
N ASP A 279 29.65 1.52 -3.57
CA ASP A 279 30.63 0.44 -3.65
C ASP A 279 30.78 -0.07 -5.08
N LYS A 280 29.67 -0.22 -5.82
CA LYS A 280 29.73 -0.55 -7.25
C LYS A 280 30.50 0.50 -8.04
N ARG A 281 30.29 1.80 -7.75
CA ARG A 281 31.03 2.90 -8.37
C ARG A 281 32.52 2.82 -8.02
N ARG A 282 32.88 2.64 -6.74
CA ARG A 282 34.26 2.49 -6.27
C ARG A 282 34.96 1.31 -6.93
N LYS A 283 34.33 0.13 -6.95
CA LYS A 283 34.84 -1.08 -7.60
C LYS A 283 35.03 -0.87 -9.11
N ASN A 284 34.10 -0.22 -9.80
CA ASN A 284 34.24 0.09 -11.22
C ASN A 284 35.39 1.07 -11.50
N ILE A 285 35.57 2.08 -10.65
CA ILE A 285 36.70 3.03 -10.76
C ILE A 285 38.03 2.30 -10.52
N GLN A 286 38.12 1.46 -9.49
CA GLN A 286 39.31 0.65 -9.20
C GLN A 286 39.64 -0.28 -10.38
N ARG A 287 38.65 -0.99 -10.92
CA ARG A 287 38.81 -1.83 -12.13
C ARG A 287 39.34 -1.02 -13.31
N LYS A 288 38.81 0.19 -13.56
CA LYS A 288 39.32 1.08 -14.62
C LYS A 288 40.78 1.51 -14.37
N LYS A 289 41.15 1.82 -13.13
CA LYS A 289 42.53 2.17 -12.75
C LYS A 289 43.48 0.98 -12.98
N ILE A 290 43.11 -0.19 -12.49
CA ILE A 290 43.89 -1.43 -12.65
C ILE A 290 44.03 -1.78 -14.12
N ALA A 291 42.95 -1.78 -14.90
CA ALA A 291 42.99 -2.06 -16.33
C ALA A 291 43.88 -1.07 -17.12
N LYS A 292 43.92 0.22 -16.72
CA LYS A 292 44.86 1.20 -17.30
C LYS A 292 46.31 0.82 -17.01
N VAL A 293 46.62 0.46 -15.76
CA VAL A 293 47.96 0.01 -15.35
C VAL A 293 48.34 -1.28 -16.09
N GLU A 294 47.47 -2.27 -16.13
CA GLU A 294 47.69 -3.52 -16.87
C GLU A 294 47.89 -3.29 -18.37
N ARG A 295 47.12 -2.38 -18.99
CA ARG A 295 47.32 -2.02 -20.40
C ARG A 295 48.71 -1.41 -20.63
N LYS A 296 49.20 -0.58 -19.70
CA LYS A 296 50.58 -0.04 -19.75
C LYS A 296 51.61 -1.16 -19.60
N LYS A 297 51.43 -2.07 -18.64
CA LYS A 297 52.31 -3.24 -18.44
C LYS A 297 52.35 -4.14 -19.67
N LYS A 298 51.19 -4.49 -20.25
CA LYS A 298 51.09 -5.28 -21.49
C LYS A 298 51.79 -4.60 -22.67
N LYS A 299 51.68 -3.27 -22.81
CA LYS A 299 52.41 -2.52 -23.84
C LYS A 299 53.93 -2.56 -23.62
N ALA A 300 54.40 -2.47 -22.37
CA ALA A 300 55.82 -2.58 -22.05
C ALA A 300 56.38 -3.98 -22.39
N ARG A 301 55.64 -5.04 -22.01
CA ARG A 301 55.97 -6.43 -22.36
C ARG A 301 56.03 -6.65 -23.87
N LYS A 302 55.05 -6.13 -24.63
CA LYS A 302 55.06 -6.20 -26.11
C LYS A 302 56.26 -5.48 -26.75
N LYS A 303 56.85 -4.50 -26.06
CA LYS A 303 58.07 -3.81 -26.47
C LYS A 303 59.35 -4.48 -25.95
N GLY A 304 59.25 -5.67 -25.34
CA GLY A 304 60.38 -6.41 -24.78
C GLY A 304 60.94 -5.87 -23.45
N ARG A 305 60.26 -4.93 -22.79
CA ARG A 305 60.70 -4.43 -21.48
C ARG A 305 60.33 -5.42 -20.37
N ILE A 306 61.33 -5.84 -19.59
CA ILE A 306 61.14 -6.70 -18.41
C ILE A 306 60.61 -5.84 -17.25
N LEU A 307 59.49 -6.26 -16.63
CA LEU A 307 58.91 -5.57 -15.48
C LEU A 307 59.39 -6.21 -14.16
N PRO A 308 59.44 -5.46 -13.05
CA PRO A 308 59.80 -6.00 -11.73
C PRO A 308 58.94 -7.21 -11.30
N GLU A 309 57.65 -7.21 -11.67
CA GLU A 309 56.74 -8.33 -11.40
C GLU A 309 57.11 -9.62 -12.15
N ASP A 310 57.78 -9.49 -13.29
CA ASP A 310 58.20 -10.65 -14.09
C ASP A 310 59.48 -11.25 -13.49
N LEU A 311 60.34 -10.42 -12.87
CA LEU A 311 61.51 -10.88 -12.10
C LEU A 311 61.09 -11.58 -10.80
N GLU A 312 60.09 -11.05 -10.09
CA GLU A 312 59.52 -11.69 -8.90
C GLU A 312 58.86 -13.03 -9.26
N LYS A 313 58.16 -13.12 -10.39
CA LYS A 313 57.61 -14.39 -10.88
C LYS A 313 58.65 -15.40 -11.32
N ALA A 314 59.80 -14.94 -11.81
CA ALA A 314 60.92 -15.79 -12.17
C ALA A 314 61.74 -16.24 -10.96
N GLY A 315 61.42 -15.77 -9.74
CA GLY A 315 62.17 -16.08 -8.52
C GLY A 315 63.58 -15.46 -8.49
N LEU A 316 63.81 -14.40 -9.28
CA LEU A 316 65.11 -13.72 -9.39
C LEU A 316 65.24 -12.54 -8.42
N LYS A 317 64.47 -12.58 -7.34
CA LYS A 317 64.41 -11.60 -6.26
C LYS A 317 64.14 -12.31 -4.95
#